data_AF-A0A9D6U2H3-F1
#
_entry.id   AF-A0A9D6U2H3-F1
#
_cell.length_a   1.000
_cell.length_b   1.000
_cell.length_c   1.000
_cell.angle_alpha   90.00
_cell.angle_beta   90.00
_cell.angle_gamma   90.00
#
_symmetry.space_group_name_H-M   'P 1'
#
loop_
_entity.id
_entity.type
_entity.pdbx_description
1 polymer ?
#
loop_
_entity_poly.entity_id
_entity_poly.type
_entity_poly.pdbx_seq_one_letter_code
_entity_poly.pdbx_strand_id
1 'polypeptide(L)'
;MMRRTVVVLNENMTRFAITEAYNPNINEAMNFVMVSPDKYWFPSASGKYREAMRDLEQYIDSLRKGRGRFYTRVDNLIALVATYKDILGSSYHNLIKDAEADGSAVSWWVVDDYFFFSQGIALGMSQMLEAVKEEFHQELQKKGSHKLLDDAIHALHTASHLSPWVVTNGGKDGILANHRANMSTYIGEAEHVIATLQTVLATN
;
A
#
# COMPACT_ATOMS: atom_id res chain seq x y z
N MET A 1 -0.70 1.76 -5.24
CA MET A 1 0.08 0.97 -4.26
C MET A 1 1.34 0.37 -4.89
N MET A 2 1.24 -0.66 -5.74
CA MET A 2 2.38 -1.38 -6.35
C MET A 2 3.49 -0.48 -6.88
N ARG A 3 3.15 0.55 -7.68
CA ARG A 3 4.12 1.52 -8.20
C ARG A 3 5.01 2.13 -7.11
N ARG A 4 4.40 2.64 -6.04
CA ARG A 4 5.14 3.33 -4.97
C ARG A 4 5.99 2.34 -4.16
N THR A 5 5.48 1.13 -3.93
CA THR A 5 6.26 0.06 -3.27
C THR A 5 7.51 -0.30 -4.07
N VAL A 6 7.39 -0.48 -5.39
CA VAL A 6 8.53 -0.83 -6.25
C VAL A 6 9.56 0.30 -6.32
N VAL A 7 9.12 1.57 -6.27
CA VAL A 7 10.01 2.73 -6.15
C VAL A 7 10.83 2.65 -4.87
N VAL A 8 10.17 2.47 -3.71
CA VAL A 8 10.88 2.37 -2.42
C VAL A 8 11.85 1.18 -2.42
N LEU A 9 11.45 0.05 -2.98
CA LEU A 9 12.30 -1.13 -3.13
C LEU A 9 13.57 -0.80 -3.93
N ASN A 10 13.43 -0.17 -5.09
CA ASN A 10 14.54 0.19 -5.98
C ASN A 10 15.49 1.22 -5.34
N GLU A 11 14.92 2.25 -4.69
CA GLU A 11 15.68 3.38 -4.19
C GLU A 11 16.41 3.09 -2.87
N ASN A 12 15.79 2.30 -2.00
CA ASN A 12 16.22 2.16 -0.61
C ASN A 12 16.66 0.73 -0.24
N MET A 13 16.01 -0.30 -0.78
CA MET A 13 16.15 -1.66 -0.26
C MET A 13 17.11 -2.54 -1.05
N THR A 14 17.39 -2.22 -2.33
CA THR A 14 18.30 -3.01 -3.18
C THR A 14 19.76 -2.54 -3.15
N ARG A 15 20.04 -1.41 -2.49
CA ARG A 15 21.35 -0.74 -2.49
C ARG A 15 21.77 -0.27 -1.11
N PHE A 16 23.06 -0.30 -0.82
CA PHE A 16 23.62 0.12 0.46
C PHE A 16 23.84 1.63 0.55
N ALA A 17 24.32 2.22 -0.55
CA ALA A 17 24.65 3.64 -0.64
C ALA A 17 23.91 4.31 -1.79
N ILE A 18 23.69 5.63 -1.68
CA ILE A 18 22.95 6.42 -2.67
C ILE A 18 23.68 6.48 -4.03
N THR A 19 24.97 6.20 -4.04
CA THR A 19 25.84 6.19 -5.22
C THR A 19 25.93 4.82 -5.90
N GLU A 20 25.40 3.76 -5.30
CA GLU A 20 25.39 2.43 -5.92
C GLU A 20 24.40 2.38 -7.09
N ALA A 21 24.77 1.65 -8.14
CA ALA A 21 23.91 1.42 -9.29
C ALA A 21 22.64 0.65 -8.88
N TYR A 22 21.52 1.00 -9.52
CA TYR A 22 20.26 0.28 -9.32
C TYR A 22 20.36 -1.18 -9.76
N ASN A 23 19.58 -2.04 -9.10
CA ASN A 23 19.40 -3.40 -9.59
C ASN A 23 18.65 -3.34 -10.94
N PRO A 24 19.21 -3.90 -12.03
CA PRO A 24 18.64 -3.75 -13.37
C PRO A 24 17.22 -4.32 -13.45
N ASN A 25 16.96 -5.45 -12.78
CA ASN A 25 15.64 -6.09 -12.80
C ASN A 25 14.60 -5.25 -12.05
N ILE A 26 14.97 -4.67 -10.90
CA ILE A 26 14.04 -3.84 -10.12
C ILE A 26 13.80 -2.49 -10.80
N ASN A 27 14.84 -1.91 -11.41
CA ASN A 27 14.70 -0.66 -12.15
C ASN A 27 13.79 -0.82 -13.38
N GLU A 28 13.94 -1.91 -14.14
CA GLU A 28 13.05 -2.21 -15.26
C GLU A 28 11.62 -2.54 -14.80
N ALA A 29 11.47 -3.32 -13.74
CA ALA A 29 10.16 -3.57 -13.14
C ALA A 29 9.47 -2.26 -12.74
N MET A 30 10.21 -1.31 -12.14
CA MET A 30 9.73 0.02 -11.78
C MET A 30 9.24 0.79 -13.02
N ASN A 31 10.03 0.81 -14.10
CA ASN A 31 9.67 1.47 -15.35
C ASN A 31 8.38 0.88 -15.93
N PHE A 32 8.25 -0.45 -15.93
CA PHE A 32 7.07 -1.13 -16.45
C PHE A 32 5.81 -0.90 -15.62
N VAL A 33 5.91 -0.81 -14.29
CA VAL A 33 4.74 -0.46 -13.47
C VAL A 33 4.34 1.01 -13.63
N MET A 34 5.25 1.91 -13.99
CA MET A 34 4.98 3.35 -14.16
C MET A 34 4.26 3.71 -15.47
N VAL A 35 4.16 2.79 -16.43
CA VAL A 35 3.51 3.06 -17.73
C VAL A 35 2.06 3.52 -17.54
N SER A 36 1.70 4.67 -18.11
CA SER A 36 0.31 5.17 -18.10
C SER A 36 -0.59 4.27 -18.96
N PRO A 37 -1.69 3.73 -18.43
CA PRO A 37 -2.66 2.96 -19.22
C PRO A 37 -3.40 3.83 -20.26
N ASP A 38 -3.30 5.16 -20.14
CA ASP A 38 -4.10 6.13 -20.90
C ASP A 38 -3.45 6.58 -22.23
N LYS A 39 -2.23 6.12 -22.54
CA LYS A 39 -1.56 6.44 -23.81
C LYS A 39 -2.04 5.49 -24.92
N TYR A 40 -2.79 6.06 -25.88
CA TYR A 40 -3.49 5.38 -26.97
C TYR A 40 -2.59 4.68 -28.04
N TRP A 41 -1.27 4.57 -27.83
CA TRP A 41 -0.36 3.99 -28.84
C TRP A 41 0.76 3.15 -28.18
N PHE A 42 0.48 1.86 -27.92
CA PHE A 42 1.37 0.75 -27.50
C PHE A 42 2.13 0.86 -26.14
N PRO A 43 2.32 -0.23 -25.36
CA PRO A 43 1.68 -1.56 -25.32
C PRO A 43 0.49 -1.63 -24.33
N SER A 44 -0.26 -2.75 -24.32
CA SER A 44 -1.30 -2.97 -23.29
C SER A 44 -0.69 -2.92 -21.88
N ALA A 45 -1.29 -2.13 -20.98
CA ALA A 45 -0.83 -2.04 -19.58
C ALA A 45 -0.67 -3.43 -18.93
N SER A 46 -1.56 -4.37 -19.26
CA SER A 46 -1.50 -5.77 -18.80
C SER A 46 -0.29 -6.55 -19.32
N GLY A 47 0.24 -6.22 -20.50
CA GLY A 47 1.51 -6.76 -20.99
C GLY A 47 2.68 -6.26 -20.16
N LYS A 48 2.71 -4.94 -19.89
CA LYS A 48 3.77 -4.33 -19.07
C LYS A 48 3.76 -4.78 -17.62
N TYR A 49 2.60 -4.98 -17.01
CA TYR A 49 2.53 -5.54 -15.66
C TYR A 49 3.05 -6.99 -15.60
N ARG A 50 2.83 -7.80 -16.65
CA ARG A 50 3.42 -9.14 -16.73
C ARG A 50 4.94 -9.09 -16.89
N GLU A 51 5.46 -8.17 -17.69
CA GLU A 51 6.91 -7.94 -17.81
C GLU A 51 7.52 -7.52 -16.47
N ALA A 52 6.88 -6.56 -15.76
CA ALA A 52 7.31 -6.15 -14.42
C ALA A 52 7.35 -7.31 -13.43
N MET A 53 6.32 -8.17 -13.44
CA MET A 53 6.24 -9.32 -12.55
C MET A 53 7.36 -10.33 -12.83
N ARG A 54 7.67 -10.59 -14.11
CA ARG A 54 8.78 -11.46 -14.51
C ARG A 54 10.13 -10.93 -14.01
N ASP A 55 10.33 -9.62 -14.00
CA ASP A 55 11.58 -9.02 -13.54
C ASP A 55 11.69 -9.05 -12.00
N LEU A 56 10.57 -8.86 -11.29
CA LEU A 56 10.50 -9.09 -9.84
C LEU A 56 10.78 -10.55 -9.48
N GLU A 57 10.26 -11.52 -10.22
CA GLU A 57 10.53 -12.95 -10.04
C GLU A 57 12.01 -13.28 -10.25
N GLN A 58 12.65 -12.69 -11.25
CA GLN A 58 14.10 -12.82 -11.48
C GLN A 58 14.91 -12.24 -10.32
N TYR A 59 14.48 -11.11 -9.76
CA TYR A 59 15.11 -10.55 -8.57
C TYR A 59 14.97 -11.50 -7.36
N ILE A 60 13.78 -12.05 -7.12
CA ILE A 60 13.54 -13.03 -6.05
C ILE A 60 14.43 -14.27 -6.24
N ASP A 61 14.54 -14.80 -7.47
CA ASP A 61 15.43 -15.91 -7.78
C ASP A 61 16.91 -15.55 -7.53
N SER A 62 17.32 -14.31 -7.83
CA SER A 62 18.67 -13.83 -7.54
C SER A 62 18.95 -13.77 -6.03
N LEU A 63 17.97 -13.37 -5.21
CA LEU A 63 18.07 -13.37 -3.75
C LEU A 63 18.21 -14.79 -3.21
N ARG A 64 17.37 -15.73 -3.67
CA ARG A 64 17.42 -17.15 -3.28
C ARG A 64 18.76 -17.80 -3.62
N LYS A 65 19.39 -17.38 -4.72
CA LYS A 65 20.72 -17.86 -5.16
C LYS A 65 21.89 -17.13 -4.48
N GLY A 66 21.63 -16.19 -3.57
CA GLY A 66 22.66 -15.39 -2.87
C GLY A 66 23.41 -14.41 -3.78
N ARG A 67 22.85 -14.07 -4.95
CA ARG A 67 23.45 -13.13 -5.92
C ARG A 67 22.84 -11.74 -5.83
N GLY A 68 21.59 -11.65 -5.38
CA GLY A 68 20.89 -10.40 -5.09
C GLY A 68 21.24 -9.86 -3.70
N ARG A 69 20.99 -8.57 -3.49
CA ARG A 69 21.10 -7.92 -2.17
C ARG A 69 19.75 -7.32 -1.79
N PHE A 70 19.41 -7.42 -0.51
CA PHE A 70 18.26 -6.80 0.13
C PHE A 70 18.68 -6.30 1.50
N TYR A 71 18.36 -5.05 1.82
CA TYR A 71 18.81 -4.37 3.03
C TYR A 71 17.63 -4.06 3.96
N THR A 72 17.59 -4.73 5.12
CA THR A 72 16.57 -4.61 6.17
C THR A 72 16.91 -3.52 7.20
N ARG A 73 17.08 -2.28 6.75
CA ARG A 73 17.43 -1.16 7.64
C ARG A 73 16.20 -0.36 8.10
N VAL A 74 16.27 0.24 9.28
CA VAL A 74 15.17 1.03 9.86
C VAL A 74 14.78 2.21 8.96
N ASP A 75 15.73 2.90 8.34
CA ASP A 75 15.45 4.00 7.42
C ASP A 75 14.69 3.55 6.16
N ASN A 76 15.02 2.37 5.63
CA ASN A 76 14.28 1.75 4.53
C ASN A 76 12.83 1.44 4.93
N LEU A 77 12.65 0.94 6.15
CA LEU A 77 11.31 0.67 6.70
C LEU A 77 10.52 1.96 6.87
N ILE A 78 11.14 3.03 7.38
CA ILE A 78 10.49 4.34 7.53
C ILE A 78 10.00 4.86 6.18
N ALA A 79 10.83 4.77 5.12
CA ALA A 79 10.43 5.20 3.78
C ALA A 79 9.23 4.40 3.24
N LEU A 80 9.21 3.09 3.50
CA LEU A 80 8.11 2.21 3.09
C LEU A 80 6.81 2.52 3.84
N VAL A 81 6.89 2.63 5.17
CA VAL A 81 5.74 2.93 6.04
C VAL A 81 5.18 4.32 5.74
N ALA A 82 6.03 5.32 5.44
CA ALA A 82 5.59 6.64 5.00
C ALA A 82 4.77 6.57 3.70
N THR A 83 5.23 5.78 2.73
CA THR A 83 4.50 5.55 1.48
C THR A 83 3.13 4.89 1.74
N TYR A 84 3.08 3.93 2.67
CA TYR A 84 1.85 3.24 3.03
C TYR A 84 0.86 4.14 3.75
N LYS A 85 1.35 4.98 4.67
CA LYS A 85 0.57 6.03 5.31
C LYS A 85 -0.11 6.92 4.26
N ASP A 86 0.64 7.42 3.28
CA ASP A 86 0.09 8.30 2.24
C ASP A 86 -0.99 7.61 1.39
N ILE A 87 -0.83 6.31 1.11
CA ILE A 87 -1.82 5.51 0.38
C ILE A 87 -3.10 5.35 1.23
N LEU A 88 -2.95 4.98 2.50
CA LEU A 88 -4.07 4.79 3.41
C LEU A 88 -4.80 6.11 3.68
N GLY A 89 -4.08 7.20 3.89
CA GLY A 89 -4.66 8.54 4.10
C GLY A 89 -5.45 9.03 2.89
N SER A 90 -4.94 8.78 1.67
CA SER A 90 -5.69 9.09 0.44
C SER A 90 -6.96 8.24 0.32
N SER A 91 -6.87 6.94 0.63
CA SER A 91 -8.03 6.02 0.62
C SER A 91 -9.08 6.45 1.65
N TYR A 92 -8.65 6.78 2.88
CA TYR A 92 -9.49 7.28 3.95
C TYR A 92 -10.22 8.55 3.52
N HIS A 93 -9.51 9.54 2.95
CA HIS A 93 -10.11 10.77 2.47
C HIS A 93 -11.19 10.53 1.39
N ASN A 94 -10.94 9.61 0.46
CA ASN A 94 -11.93 9.22 -0.55
C ASN A 94 -13.17 8.54 0.04
N LEU A 95 -13.04 7.83 1.16
CA LEU A 95 -14.17 7.20 1.83
C LEU A 95 -15.06 8.20 2.57
N ILE A 96 -14.49 9.29 3.11
CA ILE A 96 -15.23 10.26 3.92
C ILE A 96 -15.70 11.50 3.16
N LYS A 97 -15.24 11.71 1.92
CA LYS A 97 -15.64 12.90 1.15
C LYS A 97 -17.13 12.86 0.78
N ASP A 98 -17.78 14.01 0.92
CA ASP A 98 -19.19 14.21 0.58
C ASP A 98 -19.38 14.91 -0.79
N ALA A 99 -18.34 15.60 -1.28
CA ALA A 99 -18.33 16.28 -2.57
C ALA A 99 -17.05 15.96 -3.37
N GLU A 100 -17.18 15.95 -4.69
CA GLU A 100 -16.07 15.87 -5.64
C GLU A 100 -15.37 17.24 -5.78
N ALA A 101 -14.21 17.26 -6.47
CA ALA A 101 -13.39 18.47 -6.61
C ALA A 101 -14.10 19.62 -7.34
N ASP A 102 -15.13 19.31 -8.13
CA ASP A 102 -15.98 20.28 -8.83
C ASP A 102 -17.15 20.80 -7.97
N GLY A 103 -17.25 20.35 -6.71
CA GLY A 103 -18.32 20.71 -5.78
C GLY A 103 -19.62 19.91 -5.94
N SER A 104 -19.67 18.95 -6.87
CA SER A 104 -20.82 18.04 -7.00
C SER A 104 -20.85 17.03 -5.86
N ALA A 105 -22.05 16.60 -5.45
CA ALA A 105 -22.18 15.53 -4.46
C ALA A 105 -21.68 14.21 -5.04
N VAL A 106 -21.07 13.37 -4.20
CA VAL A 106 -20.61 12.03 -4.64
C VAL A 106 -21.81 11.22 -5.12
N SER A 107 -21.80 10.84 -6.40
CA SER A 107 -22.85 10.04 -7.02
C SER A 107 -22.94 8.66 -6.36
N TRP A 108 -24.17 8.13 -6.25
CA TRP A 108 -24.43 6.78 -5.73
C TRP A 108 -23.70 5.67 -6.50
N TRP A 109 -23.35 5.90 -7.78
CA TRP A 109 -22.61 4.97 -8.64
C TRP A 109 -21.09 5.04 -8.50
N VAL A 110 -20.57 5.96 -7.67
CA VAL A 110 -19.13 6.12 -7.39
C VAL A 110 -18.83 5.73 -5.93
N VAL A 111 -19.87 5.63 -5.11
CA VAL A 111 -19.80 5.20 -3.70
C VAL A 111 -19.22 3.79 -3.59
N ASP A 112 -19.67 2.87 -4.44
CA ASP A 112 -19.19 1.50 -4.54
C ASP A 112 -17.76 1.43 -5.05
N ASP A 113 -17.41 2.25 -6.05
CA ASP A 113 -16.03 2.38 -6.54
C ASP A 113 -15.06 2.71 -5.40
N TYR A 114 -15.37 3.70 -4.55
CA TYR A 114 -14.50 4.04 -3.42
C TYR A 114 -14.41 2.91 -2.39
N PHE A 115 -15.51 2.20 -2.16
CA PHE A 115 -15.55 1.07 -1.23
C PHE A 115 -14.67 -0.08 -1.74
N PHE A 116 -14.89 -0.56 -2.96
CA PHE A 116 -14.14 -1.69 -3.53
C PHE A 116 -12.67 -1.34 -3.81
N PHE A 117 -12.38 -0.10 -4.19
CA PHE A 117 -11.01 0.40 -4.30
C PHE A 117 -10.28 0.33 -2.96
N SER A 118 -10.93 0.82 -1.88
CA SER A 118 -10.36 0.77 -0.53
C SER A 118 -10.21 -0.66 -0.02
N GLN A 119 -11.15 -1.55 -0.34
CA GLN A 119 -11.07 -2.98 -0.04
C GLN A 119 -9.85 -3.62 -0.72
N GLY A 120 -9.60 -3.29 -2.00
CA GLY A 120 -8.43 -3.75 -2.74
C GLY A 120 -7.12 -3.23 -2.14
N ILE A 121 -7.09 -1.97 -1.70
CA ILE A 121 -5.95 -1.42 -0.93
C ILE A 121 -5.75 -2.21 0.36
N ALA A 122 -6.81 -2.48 1.11
CA ALA A 122 -6.72 -3.21 2.38
C ALA A 122 -6.17 -4.63 2.19
N LEU A 123 -6.63 -5.34 1.16
CA LEU A 123 -6.13 -6.68 0.82
C LEU A 123 -4.64 -6.64 0.45
N GLY A 124 -4.24 -5.74 -0.45
CA GLY A 124 -2.84 -5.63 -0.85
C GLY A 124 -1.94 -5.19 0.30
N MET A 125 -2.38 -4.21 1.08
CA MET A 125 -1.61 -3.60 2.16
C MET A 125 -1.40 -4.58 3.33
N SER A 126 -2.42 -5.35 3.72
CA SER A 126 -2.26 -6.38 4.76
C SER A 126 -1.18 -7.39 4.39
N GLN A 127 -1.20 -7.92 3.17
CA GLN A 127 -0.18 -8.85 2.67
C GLN A 127 1.23 -8.23 2.65
N MET A 128 1.34 -6.96 2.26
CA MET A 128 2.63 -6.27 2.27
C MET A 128 3.14 -6.00 3.69
N LEU A 129 2.26 -5.67 4.64
CA LEU A 129 2.64 -5.47 6.04
C LEU A 129 3.00 -6.80 6.73
N GLU A 130 2.34 -7.90 6.38
CA GLU A 130 2.74 -9.26 6.81
C GLU A 130 4.17 -9.58 6.33
N ALA A 131 4.49 -9.30 5.05
CA ALA A 131 5.84 -9.48 4.55
C ALA A 131 6.87 -8.58 5.28
N VAL A 132 6.50 -7.33 5.56
CA VAL A 132 7.33 -6.39 6.34
C VAL A 132 7.57 -6.90 7.75
N LYS A 133 6.56 -7.51 8.40
CA LYS A 133 6.67 -8.07 9.76
C LYS A 133 7.76 -9.14 9.83
N GLU A 134 7.83 -10.00 8.83
CA GLU A 134 8.83 -11.07 8.76
C GLU A 134 10.21 -10.52 8.38
N GLU A 135 10.32 -9.73 7.31
CA GLU A 135 11.60 -9.19 6.81
C GLU A 135 12.26 -8.20 7.79
N PHE A 136 11.46 -7.38 8.49
CA PHE A 136 11.96 -6.38 9.43
C PHE A 136 11.81 -6.78 10.90
N HIS A 137 11.60 -8.07 11.18
CA HIS A 137 11.32 -8.57 12.52
C HIS A 137 12.32 -8.07 13.57
N GLN A 138 13.62 -8.13 13.27
CA GLN A 138 14.68 -7.69 14.19
C GLN A 138 14.60 -6.19 14.49
N GLU A 139 14.31 -5.37 13.50
CA GLU A 139 14.26 -3.90 13.67
C GLU A 139 12.98 -3.47 14.40
N LEU A 140 11.86 -4.13 14.11
CA LEU A 140 10.60 -3.95 14.83
C LEU A 140 10.70 -4.38 16.29
N GLN A 141 11.42 -5.48 16.58
CA GLN A 141 11.67 -5.92 17.95
C GLN A 141 12.52 -4.91 18.73
N LYS A 142 13.61 -4.41 18.14
CA LYS A 142 14.49 -3.43 18.80
C LYS A 142 13.74 -2.15 19.18
N LYS A 143 12.79 -1.71 18.35
CA LYS A 143 11.96 -0.52 18.59
C LYS A 143 10.67 -0.80 19.38
N GLY A 144 10.40 -2.06 19.74
CA GLY A 144 9.18 -2.44 20.46
C GLY A 144 7.89 -2.19 19.67
N SER A 145 7.97 -2.09 18.33
CA SER A 145 6.87 -1.64 17.48
C SER A 145 6.12 -2.76 16.75
N HIS A 146 6.49 -4.02 16.98
CA HIS A 146 5.84 -5.21 16.41
C HIS A 146 4.31 -5.21 16.61
N LYS A 147 3.83 -4.82 17.80
CA LYS A 147 2.40 -4.78 18.11
C LYS A 147 1.64 -3.75 17.27
N LEU A 148 2.25 -2.59 17.00
CA LEU A 148 1.64 -1.59 16.11
C LEU A 148 1.46 -2.16 14.70
N LEU A 149 2.44 -2.91 14.21
CA LEU A 149 2.32 -3.54 12.90
C LEU A 149 1.19 -4.59 12.88
N ASP A 150 1.06 -5.39 13.95
CA ASP A 150 -0.02 -6.37 14.10
C ASP A 150 -1.40 -5.72 14.14
N ASP A 151 -1.56 -4.62 14.89
CA ASP A 151 -2.80 -3.85 14.97
C ASP A 151 -3.20 -3.29 13.59
N ALA A 152 -2.23 -2.76 12.82
CA ALA A 152 -2.47 -2.29 11.45
C ALA A 152 -2.88 -3.42 10.50
N ILE A 153 -2.21 -4.57 10.57
CA ILE A 153 -2.56 -5.77 9.77
C ILE A 153 -3.98 -6.21 10.10
N HIS A 154 -4.36 -6.25 11.37
CA HIS A 154 -5.69 -6.66 11.81
C HIS A 154 -6.79 -5.73 11.28
N ALA A 155 -6.59 -4.41 11.37
CA ALA A 155 -7.53 -3.44 10.84
C ALA A 155 -7.71 -3.60 9.31
N LEU A 156 -6.60 -3.75 8.56
CA LEU A 156 -6.65 -3.94 7.11
C LEU A 156 -7.26 -5.28 6.70
N HIS A 157 -6.99 -6.34 7.46
CA HIS A 157 -7.61 -7.64 7.23
C HIS A 157 -9.12 -7.58 7.46
N THR A 158 -9.57 -6.84 8.48
CA THR A 158 -11.00 -6.65 8.72
C THR A 158 -11.64 -5.84 7.59
N ALA A 159 -11.01 -4.75 7.16
CA ALA A 159 -11.43 -3.96 6.01
C ALA A 159 -11.54 -4.78 4.72
N SER A 160 -10.56 -5.65 4.44
CA SER A 160 -10.55 -6.46 3.21
C SER A 160 -11.67 -7.51 3.17
N HIS A 161 -12.13 -7.98 4.33
CA HIS A 161 -13.18 -8.99 4.44
C HIS A 161 -14.60 -8.43 4.56
N LEU A 162 -14.77 -7.11 4.56
CA LEU A 162 -16.10 -6.48 4.52
C LEU A 162 -16.82 -6.85 3.21
N SER A 163 -17.86 -7.69 3.30
CA SER A 163 -18.58 -8.24 2.14
C SER A 163 -20.08 -7.92 2.21
N PRO A 164 -20.48 -6.64 2.10
CA PRO A 164 -21.89 -6.29 2.05
C PRO A 164 -22.52 -6.78 0.73
N TRP A 165 -23.73 -7.31 0.80
CA TRP A 165 -24.48 -7.69 -0.42
C TRP A 165 -24.86 -6.47 -1.27
N VAL A 166 -25.09 -5.32 -0.63
CA VAL A 166 -25.33 -4.02 -1.28
C VAL A 166 -24.53 -2.96 -0.54
N VAL A 167 -23.74 -2.18 -1.28
CA VAL A 167 -23.00 -1.04 -0.72
C VAL A 167 -23.95 0.15 -0.60
N THR A 168 -24.42 0.44 0.62
CA THR A 168 -25.24 1.62 0.90
C THR A 168 -24.44 2.78 1.49
N ASN A 169 -24.77 4.01 1.08
CA ASN A 169 -24.28 5.25 1.67
C ASN A 169 -25.39 5.92 2.50
N GLY A 170 -25.85 5.22 3.55
CA GLY A 170 -26.87 5.76 4.45
C GLY A 170 -26.42 7.05 5.15
N GLY A 171 -27.37 7.92 5.49
CA GLY A 171 -27.09 9.07 6.35
C GLY A 171 -26.47 8.65 7.68
N LYS A 172 -25.69 9.52 8.32
CA LYS A 172 -25.03 9.22 9.61
C LYS A 172 -26.02 8.91 10.73
N ASP A 173 -27.24 9.44 10.60
CA ASP A 173 -28.42 9.28 11.44
C ASP A 173 -29.56 8.52 10.72
N GLY A 174 -29.26 7.94 9.56
CA GLY A 174 -30.22 7.23 8.73
C GLY A 174 -30.47 5.79 9.16
N ILE A 175 -31.56 5.21 8.66
CA ILE A 175 -31.94 3.80 8.93
C ILE A 175 -31.05 2.81 8.15
N LEU A 176 -30.46 3.25 7.04
CA LEU A 176 -29.57 2.44 6.20
C LEU A 176 -28.12 2.50 6.72
N ALA A 177 -27.38 1.41 6.55
CA ALA A 177 -25.97 1.37 6.89
C ALA A 177 -25.15 2.33 6.01
N ASN A 178 -24.09 2.90 6.59
CA ASN A 178 -23.08 3.64 5.84
C ASN A 178 -21.82 2.78 5.70
N HIS A 179 -21.75 2.01 4.61
CA HIS A 179 -20.63 1.09 4.37
C HIS A 179 -19.31 1.82 4.11
N ARG A 180 -19.37 3.04 3.54
CA ARG A 180 -18.19 3.91 3.38
C ARG A 180 -17.65 4.33 4.74
N ALA A 181 -18.52 4.73 5.67
CA ALA A 181 -18.12 5.07 7.03
C ALA A 181 -17.52 3.86 7.76
N ASN A 182 -18.16 2.69 7.67
CA ASN A 182 -17.64 1.45 8.28
C ASN A 182 -16.25 1.08 7.72
N MET A 183 -16.05 1.16 6.41
CA MET A 183 -14.74 0.96 5.78
C MET A 183 -13.73 2.02 6.23
N SER A 184 -14.16 3.29 6.31
CA SER A 184 -13.29 4.40 6.72
C SER A 184 -12.75 4.25 8.14
N THR A 185 -13.51 3.61 9.04
CA THR A 185 -13.07 3.33 10.40
C THR A 185 -11.82 2.46 10.40
N TYR A 186 -11.84 1.33 9.69
CA TYR A 186 -10.71 0.41 9.64
C TYR A 186 -9.52 0.96 8.85
N ILE A 187 -9.77 1.64 7.72
CA ILE A 187 -8.69 2.29 6.95
C ILE A 187 -8.05 3.42 7.75
N GLY A 188 -8.85 4.22 8.46
CA GLY A 188 -8.36 5.30 9.32
C GLY A 188 -7.59 4.79 10.53
N GLU A 189 -8.04 3.69 11.15
CA GLU A 189 -7.31 3.01 12.21
C GLU A 189 -5.94 2.52 11.71
N ALA A 190 -5.90 1.86 10.56
CA ALA A 190 -4.65 1.42 9.96
C ALA A 190 -3.72 2.61 9.63
N GLU A 191 -4.23 3.69 9.05
CA GLU A 191 -3.45 4.91 8.78
C GLU A 191 -2.83 5.49 10.05
N HIS A 192 -3.63 5.62 11.11
CA HIS A 192 -3.18 6.16 12.40
C HIS A 192 -2.09 5.30 13.04
N VAL A 193 -2.27 3.98 13.02
CA VAL A 193 -1.30 3.03 13.57
C VAL A 193 0.00 3.06 12.75
N ILE A 194 -0.09 3.12 11.42
CA ILE A 194 1.07 3.24 10.52
C ILE A 194 1.80 4.58 10.72
N ALA A 195 1.09 5.68 10.94
CA ALA A 195 1.68 6.97 11.26
C ALA A 195 2.41 6.94 12.62
N THR A 196 1.83 6.26 13.61
CA THR A 196 2.46 6.03 14.91
C THR A 196 3.71 5.17 14.77
N LEU A 197 3.64 4.09 13.99
CA LEU A 197 4.78 3.23 13.66
C LEU A 197 5.92 4.04 13.03
N GLN A 198 5.63 4.88 12.04
CA GLN A 198 6.63 5.76 11.41
C GLN A 198 7.34 6.63 12.45
N THR A 199 6.58 7.20 13.39
CA THR A 199 7.13 8.06 14.45
C THR A 199 8.01 7.27 15.42
N VAL A 200 7.57 6.08 15.85
CA VAL A 200 8.33 5.21 16.76
C VAL A 200 9.60 4.67 16.11
N LEU A 201 9.59 4.41 14.81
CA LEU A 201 10.80 3.99 14.09
C LEU A 201 11.82 5.12 13.98
N ALA A 202 11.36 6.37 13.92
CA ALA A 202 12.20 7.56 13.77
C ALA A 202 12.78 8.09 15.10
N THR A 203 12.32 7.61 16.26
CA THR A 203 12.96 7.96 17.53
C THR A 203 14.32 7.29 17.64
N ASN A 204 15.28 7.93 18.32
CA ASN A 204 16.63 7.38 18.54
C ASN A 204 16.60 6.28 19.61
#